data_AF-A0AA88LMP0-F1
#
_entry.id   AF-A0AA88LMP0-F1
#
_cell.length_a   1.000
_cell.length_b   1.000
_cell.length_c   1.000
_cell.angle_alpha   90.00
_cell.angle_beta   90.00
_cell.angle_gamma   90.00
#
_symmetry.space_group_name_H-M   'P 1'
#
loop_
_entity.id
_entity.type
_entity.pdbx_description
1 polymer ?
#
loop_
_entity_poly.entity_id
_entity_poly.type
_entity_poly.pdbx_seq_one_letter_code
_entity_poly.pdbx_strand_id
1 'polypeptide(L)'
;MKILILAAVFLQLVMRSDADEVYHFGDIIAFPHQKKCRCETALYKHYAVYVGREQIPGKAPYQDIFHLTGHTKFQATCVFGKLSQQPYHYKENYLDGRPGYTVGDHATIRRRIIAMRRMCRRYDLFRNNCEHLATYVRYGRRRSVQRGTVGGFVWRWYRKLRRLLGKRSLFRYFFSKTPNYENISCKELCRRKFG
;
A
#
# COMPACT_ATOMS: atom_id res chain seq x y z
N MET A 1 -45.16 -22.02 -5.78
CA MET A 1 -44.55 -20.69 -5.52
C MET A 1 -43.39 -20.72 -4.52
N LYS A 2 -43.51 -21.34 -3.34
CA LYS A 2 -42.44 -21.33 -2.31
C LYS A 2 -41.10 -21.90 -2.79
N ILE A 3 -41.11 -22.98 -3.58
CA ILE A 3 -39.90 -23.63 -4.13
C ILE A 3 -39.21 -22.75 -5.17
N LEU A 4 -39.97 -22.04 -6.02
CA LEU A 4 -39.42 -21.11 -7.01
C LEU A 4 -38.81 -19.87 -6.37
N ILE A 5 -39.39 -19.38 -5.27
CA ILE A 5 -38.82 -18.27 -4.49
C ILE A 5 -37.53 -18.72 -3.80
N LEU A 6 -37.50 -19.93 -3.20
CA LEU A 6 -36.28 -20.46 -2.58
C LEU A 6 -35.16 -20.66 -3.60
N ALA A 7 -35.48 -21.18 -4.78
CA ALA A 7 -34.52 -21.37 -5.87
C ALA A 7 -34.00 -20.02 -6.40
N ALA A 8 -34.85 -19.01 -6.54
CA ALA A 8 -34.44 -17.66 -6.94
C ALA A 8 -33.56 -16.98 -5.87
N VAL A 9 -33.85 -17.18 -4.59
CA VAL A 9 -33.02 -16.67 -3.48
C VAL A 9 -31.66 -17.37 -3.43
N PHE A 10 -31.62 -18.69 -3.62
CA PHE A 10 -30.37 -19.44 -3.74
C PHE A 10 -29.57 -19.03 -4.99
N LEU A 11 -30.23 -18.83 -6.12
CA LEU A 11 -29.57 -18.38 -7.36
C LEU A 11 -29.01 -16.95 -7.20
N GLN A 12 -29.71 -16.05 -6.49
CA GLN A 12 -29.18 -14.73 -6.15
C GLN A 12 -28.01 -14.78 -5.15
N LEU A 13 -28.00 -15.75 -4.23
CA LEU A 13 -26.88 -15.98 -3.30
C LEU A 13 -25.66 -16.57 -4.01
N VAL A 14 -25.86 -17.51 -4.93
CA VAL A 14 -24.79 -18.16 -5.73
C VAL A 14 -24.23 -17.20 -6.78
N MET A 15 -25.06 -16.39 -7.45
CA MET A 15 -24.58 -15.34 -8.35
C MET A 15 -23.78 -14.22 -7.64
N ARG A 16 -23.80 -14.18 -6.29
CA ARG A 16 -23.08 -13.19 -5.49
C ARG A 16 -21.78 -13.72 -4.84
N SER A 17 -21.46 -15.00 -5.01
CA SER A 17 -20.22 -15.59 -4.48
C SER A 17 -19.01 -15.52 -5.43
N ASP A 18 -19.23 -15.28 -6.73
CA ASP A 18 -18.21 -15.54 -7.76
C ASP A 18 -17.73 -14.29 -8.49
N ALA A 19 -17.74 -13.14 -7.82
CA ALA A 19 -16.83 -12.06 -8.21
C ALA A 19 -15.53 -12.29 -7.46
N ASP A 20 -14.58 -12.99 -8.09
CA ASP A 20 -13.18 -13.14 -7.67
C ASP A 20 -12.74 -11.93 -6.81
N GLU A 21 -12.70 -12.09 -5.48
CA GLU A 21 -12.19 -11.02 -4.64
C GLU A 21 -10.68 -10.95 -4.93
N VAL A 22 -10.29 -10.04 -5.84
CA VAL A 22 -8.90 -9.73 -6.23
C VAL A 22 -7.99 -9.54 -5.00
N TYR A 23 -8.58 -9.22 -3.85
CA TYR A 23 -7.93 -9.01 -2.57
C TYR A 23 -8.57 -9.86 -1.48
N HIS A 24 -7.74 -10.47 -0.65
CA HIS A 24 -8.16 -11.16 0.55
C HIS A 24 -7.86 -10.33 1.79
N PHE A 25 -8.60 -10.57 2.89
CA PHE A 25 -8.35 -9.90 4.16
C PHE A 25 -6.86 -10.01 4.56
N GLY A 26 -6.23 -8.87 4.83
CA GLY A 26 -4.81 -8.80 5.18
C GLY A 26 -3.86 -8.64 4.00
N ASP A 27 -4.34 -8.62 2.76
CA ASP A 27 -3.50 -8.31 1.60
C ASP A 27 -2.98 -6.88 1.64
N ILE A 28 -1.71 -6.72 1.26
CA ILE A 28 -1.08 -5.41 1.10
C ILE A 28 -1.42 -4.90 -0.29
N ILE A 29 -2.03 -3.73 -0.36
CA ILE A 29 -2.37 -3.04 -1.59
C ILE A 29 -1.40 -1.87 -1.78
N ALA A 30 -0.80 -1.77 -2.96
CA ALA A 30 0.05 -0.67 -3.37
C ALA A 30 -0.71 0.29 -4.29
N PHE A 31 -0.53 1.58 -4.04
CA PHE A 31 -1.09 2.69 -4.82
C PHE A 31 0.08 3.51 -5.38
N PRO A 32 0.50 3.27 -6.64
CA PRO A 32 1.60 4.01 -7.24
C PRO A 32 1.21 5.48 -7.44
N HIS A 33 2.00 6.40 -6.87
CA HIS A 33 1.90 7.82 -7.21
C HIS A 33 2.56 8.05 -8.57
N GLN A 34 1.75 7.99 -9.63
CA GLN A 34 2.19 8.29 -11.00
C GLN A 34 2.26 9.81 -11.24
N LYS A 35 3.18 10.25 -12.10
CA LYS A 35 3.06 11.53 -12.80
C LYS A 35 2.00 11.39 -13.92
N LYS A 36 1.58 12.50 -14.53
CA LYS A 36 0.51 12.59 -15.55
C LYS A 36 0.57 11.56 -16.70
N CYS A 37 1.71 10.88 -16.89
CA CYS A 37 1.94 9.89 -17.95
C CYS A 37 2.13 8.47 -17.38
N ARG A 38 1.35 7.50 -17.87
CA ARG A 38 1.29 6.09 -17.43
C ARG A 38 2.60 5.29 -17.59
N CYS A 39 3.60 5.84 -18.27
CA CYS A 39 4.85 5.17 -18.63
C CYS A 39 6.01 5.51 -17.69
N GLU A 40 5.82 6.45 -16.75
CA GLU A 40 6.88 6.88 -15.84
C GLU A 40 6.92 6.01 -14.58
N THR A 41 8.14 5.68 -14.15
CA THR A 41 8.37 5.02 -12.86
C THR A 41 7.79 5.89 -11.74
N ALA A 42 6.90 5.32 -10.93
CA ALA A 42 6.29 6.04 -9.81
C ALA A 42 7.38 6.59 -8.87
N LEU A 43 7.18 7.82 -8.37
CA LEU A 43 8.12 8.44 -7.42
C LEU A 43 8.15 7.64 -6.11
N TYR A 44 6.97 7.30 -5.62
CA TYR A 44 6.74 6.47 -4.45
C TYR A 44 5.39 5.75 -4.58
N LYS A 45 5.11 4.84 -3.64
CA LYS A 45 3.83 4.16 -3.50
C LYS A 45 3.26 4.46 -2.13
N HIS A 46 1.96 4.74 -2.09
CA HIS A 46 1.18 4.62 -0.87
C HIS A 46 0.77 3.14 -0.67
N TYR A 47 0.58 2.71 0.57
CA TYR A 47 0.22 1.33 0.90
C TYR A 47 -0.96 1.27 1.87
N ALA A 48 -1.80 0.28 1.69
CA ALA A 48 -2.88 -0.08 2.60
C ALA A 48 -2.94 -1.59 2.84
N VAL A 49 -3.74 -1.99 3.83
CA VAL A 49 -4.14 -3.38 4.06
C VAL A 49 -5.60 -3.51 3.67
N TYR A 50 -5.94 -4.51 2.85
CA TYR A 50 -7.32 -4.84 2.55
C TYR A 50 -8.00 -5.42 3.79
N VAL A 51 -9.14 -4.85 4.17
CA VAL A 51 -9.96 -5.32 5.29
C VAL A 51 -11.36 -5.77 4.85
N GLY A 52 -11.74 -5.50 3.59
CA GLY A 52 -13.00 -5.93 3.02
C GLY A 52 -14.21 -5.62 3.91
N ARG A 53 -15.07 -6.62 4.11
CA ARG A 53 -16.28 -6.52 4.94
C ARG A 53 -16.05 -6.82 6.43
N GLU A 54 -14.81 -7.04 6.85
CA GLU A 54 -14.48 -7.40 8.24
C GLU A 54 -15.02 -6.35 9.23
N GLN A 55 -15.77 -6.76 10.24
CA GLN A 55 -16.34 -5.83 11.22
C GLN A 55 -15.30 -5.40 12.25
N ILE A 56 -14.48 -4.40 11.97
CA ILE A 56 -13.45 -3.88 12.89
C ILE A 56 -13.99 -2.65 13.62
N PRO A 57 -13.80 -2.51 14.96
CA PRO A 57 -14.25 -1.32 15.70
C PRO A 57 -13.80 -0.04 15.01
N GLY A 58 -14.73 0.91 14.84
CA GLY A 58 -14.53 2.20 14.17
C GLY A 58 -14.28 2.16 12.67
N LYS A 59 -14.53 1.02 11.99
CA LYS A 59 -14.64 0.94 10.52
C LYS A 59 -16.10 1.12 10.11
N ALA A 60 -16.35 2.01 9.15
CA ALA A 60 -17.68 2.12 8.53
C ALA A 60 -17.95 0.95 7.56
N PRO A 61 -19.21 0.59 7.29
CA PRO A 61 -19.56 -0.56 6.42
C PRO A 61 -18.97 -0.48 5.01
N TYR A 62 -18.86 0.73 4.45
CA TYR A 62 -18.37 0.97 3.08
C TYR A 62 -16.85 1.14 2.96
N GLN A 63 -16.11 1.07 4.07
CA GLN A 63 -14.66 1.16 4.07
C GLN A 63 -14.07 -0.24 3.97
N ASP A 64 -13.04 -0.44 3.16
CA ASP A 64 -12.50 -1.77 2.82
C ASP A 64 -10.97 -1.80 2.86
N ILE A 65 -10.31 -0.69 3.22
CA ILE A 65 -8.86 -0.61 3.41
C ILE A 65 -8.50 0.06 4.73
N PHE A 66 -7.36 -0.33 5.30
CA PHE A 66 -6.73 0.30 6.47
C PHE A 66 -5.34 0.82 6.11
N HIS A 67 -5.06 2.09 6.39
CA HIS A 67 -3.82 2.74 5.97
C HIS A 67 -3.41 3.91 6.86
N LEU A 68 -2.14 4.31 6.73
CA LEU A 68 -1.59 5.50 7.37
C LEU A 68 -1.68 6.66 6.39
N THR A 69 -2.43 7.71 6.72
CA THR A 69 -2.46 8.92 5.90
C THR A 69 -1.38 9.92 6.33
N GLY A 70 -0.87 10.70 5.37
CA GLY A 70 0.15 11.73 5.58
C GLY A 70 -0.35 13.14 5.28
N HIS A 71 -1.64 13.43 5.51
CA HIS A 71 -2.29 14.63 4.96
C HIS A 71 -1.78 15.96 5.50
N THR A 72 -1.12 16.00 6.66
CA THR A 72 -0.38 17.20 7.09
C THR A 72 0.89 16.80 7.85
N LYS A 73 1.89 17.69 7.87
CA LYS A 73 3.11 17.50 8.66
C LYS A 73 2.83 17.19 10.13
N PHE A 74 1.63 17.48 10.66
CA PHE A 74 1.33 17.44 12.10
C PHE A 74 0.29 16.38 12.54
N GLN A 75 -0.46 15.75 11.63
CA GLN A 75 -1.45 14.73 12.00
C GLN A 75 -1.45 13.59 10.98
N ALA A 76 -0.59 12.59 11.21
CA ALA A 76 -0.71 11.33 10.53
C ALA A 76 -1.62 10.42 11.34
N THR A 77 -2.65 9.87 10.69
CA THR A 77 -3.66 9.03 11.36
C THR A 77 -3.83 7.72 10.61
N CYS A 78 -3.94 6.65 11.39
CA CYS A 78 -4.21 5.30 10.90
C CYS A 78 -5.73 5.19 10.79
N VAL A 79 -6.21 5.15 9.56
CA VAL A 79 -7.63 5.30 9.25
C VAL A 79 -8.10 4.19 8.34
N PHE A 80 -9.42 4.02 8.33
CA PHE A 80 -10.09 3.22 7.33
C PHE A 80 -10.47 4.10 6.13
N GLY A 81 -10.39 3.55 4.93
CA GLY A 81 -10.66 4.24 3.67
C GLY A 81 -11.45 3.36 2.71
N LYS A 82 -11.70 3.87 1.49
CA LYS A 82 -12.33 3.13 0.41
C LYS A 82 -11.33 2.88 -0.73
N LEU A 83 -11.21 1.63 -1.16
CA LEU A 83 -10.39 1.22 -2.28
C LEU A 83 -10.90 1.85 -3.58
N SER A 84 -12.22 1.95 -3.72
CA SER A 84 -12.89 2.54 -4.89
C SER A 84 -12.55 4.02 -5.15
N GLN A 85 -12.00 4.74 -4.16
CA GLN A 85 -11.54 6.12 -4.35
C GLN A 85 -10.15 6.21 -4.98
N GLN A 86 -9.49 5.09 -5.21
CA GLN A 86 -8.13 5.02 -5.72
C GLN A 86 -8.10 4.04 -6.90
N PRO A 87 -8.34 4.48 -8.14
CA PRO A 87 -8.58 3.59 -9.27
C PRO A 87 -7.34 2.80 -9.74
N TYR A 88 -6.13 3.24 -9.37
CA TYR A 88 -4.88 2.58 -9.74
C TYR A 88 -4.24 1.92 -8.54
N HIS A 89 -4.38 0.60 -8.44
CA HIS A 89 -3.87 -0.19 -7.32
C HIS A 89 -3.62 -1.64 -7.71
N TYR A 90 -2.77 -2.33 -6.94
CA TYR A 90 -2.50 -3.76 -7.11
C TYR A 90 -2.02 -4.41 -5.81
N LYS A 91 -2.18 -5.73 -5.72
CA LYS A 91 -1.68 -6.54 -4.59
C LYS A 91 -0.15 -6.59 -4.62
N GLU A 92 0.50 -6.36 -3.48
CA GLU A 92 1.97 -6.37 -3.37
C GLU A 92 2.46 -7.06 -2.08
N ASN A 93 2.14 -8.35 -1.91
CA ASN A 93 2.62 -9.17 -0.79
C ASN A 93 4.05 -9.71 -1.00
N TYR A 94 5.01 -8.84 -1.31
CA TYR A 94 6.35 -9.24 -1.77
C TYR A 94 7.25 -9.95 -0.73
N LEU A 95 6.79 -10.07 0.53
CA LEU A 95 7.48 -10.75 1.62
C LEU A 95 6.89 -12.13 1.95
N ASP A 96 5.75 -12.50 1.33
CA ASP A 96 5.20 -13.85 1.46
C ASP A 96 6.25 -14.89 1.03
N GLY A 97 6.37 -15.97 1.79
CA GLY A 97 7.33 -17.05 1.54
C GLY A 97 8.80 -16.69 1.78
N ARG A 98 9.13 -15.46 2.21
CA ARG A 98 10.53 -15.09 2.50
C ARG A 98 10.94 -15.53 3.92
N PRO A 99 12.20 -15.99 4.11
CA PRO A 99 12.71 -16.34 5.43
C PRO A 99 12.52 -15.22 6.45
N GLY A 100 11.99 -15.58 7.62
CA GLY A 100 11.73 -14.65 8.72
C GLY A 100 10.48 -13.77 8.55
N TYR A 101 9.60 -14.08 7.60
CA TYR A 101 8.28 -13.45 7.43
C TYR A 101 7.20 -14.53 7.38
N THR A 102 6.25 -14.44 8.30
CA THR A 102 5.07 -15.31 8.35
C THR A 102 3.84 -14.43 8.33
N VAL A 103 2.87 -14.77 7.48
CA VAL A 103 1.58 -14.09 7.43
C VAL A 103 0.85 -14.36 8.74
N GLY A 104 0.33 -13.31 9.39
CA GLY A 104 -0.52 -13.50 10.57
C GLY A 104 -1.84 -14.16 10.18
N ASP A 105 -2.38 -15.00 11.06
CA ASP A 105 -3.76 -15.47 10.90
C ASP A 105 -4.77 -14.30 10.98
N HIS A 106 -6.03 -14.59 10.66
CA HIS A 106 -7.13 -13.61 10.64
C HIS A 106 -7.22 -12.82 11.97
N ALA A 107 -7.24 -13.54 13.10
CA ALA A 107 -7.35 -12.95 14.43
C ALA A 107 -6.14 -12.04 14.76
N THR A 108 -4.94 -12.45 14.35
CA THR A 108 -3.69 -11.72 14.57
C THR A 108 -3.62 -10.46 13.72
N ILE A 109 -4.01 -10.52 12.44
CA ILE A 109 -4.09 -9.35 11.57
C ILE A 109 -5.11 -8.35 12.14
N ARG A 110 -6.31 -8.82 12.52
CA ARG A 110 -7.34 -8.00 13.16
C ARG A 110 -6.83 -7.33 14.45
N ARG A 111 -6.16 -8.09 15.32
CA ARG A 111 -5.55 -7.57 16.57
C ARG A 111 -4.53 -6.47 16.28
N ARG A 112 -3.66 -6.67 15.28
CA ARG A 112 -2.64 -5.68 14.87
C ARG A 112 -3.26 -4.41 14.31
N ILE A 113 -4.35 -4.50 13.54
CA ILE A 113 -5.09 -3.33 13.05
C ILE A 113 -5.63 -2.51 14.24
N ILE A 114 -6.32 -3.17 15.17
CA ILE A 114 -6.88 -2.52 16.37
C ILE A 114 -5.76 -1.86 17.20
N ALA A 115 -4.66 -2.57 17.40
CA ALA A 115 -3.49 -2.06 18.12
C ALA A 115 -2.87 -0.84 17.42
N MET A 116 -2.71 -0.88 16.10
CA MET A 116 -2.13 0.23 15.32
C MET A 116 -3.03 1.45 15.25
N ARG A 117 -4.36 1.30 15.34
CA ARG A 117 -5.27 2.46 15.50
C ARG A 117 -5.01 3.22 16.79
N ARG A 118 -4.79 2.50 17.90
CA ARG A 118 -4.51 3.10 19.22
C ARG A 118 -3.09 3.67 19.32
N MET A 119 -2.12 2.99 18.71
CA MET A 119 -0.71 3.36 18.77
C MET A 119 -0.22 4.07 17.49
N CYS A 120 -1.13 4.71 16.75
CA CYS A 120 -0.75 5.32 15.48
C CYS A 120 0.23 6.47 15.73
N ARG A 121 1.42 6.39 15.12
CA ARG A 121 2.48 7.38 15.28
C ARG A 121 2.49 8.35 14.09
N ARG A 122 3.10 9.52 14.30
CA ARG A 122 3.34 10.52 13.25
C ARG A 122 4.09 9.89 12.06
N TYR A 123 3.71 10.29 10.85
CA TYR A 123 4.33 9.83 9.63
C TYR A 123 5.80 10.24 9.59
N ASP A 124 6.67 9.27 9.34
CA ASP A 124 8.10 9.43 9.12
C ASP A 124 8.49 8.60 7.90
N LEU A 125 9.05 9.27 6.88
CA LEU A 125 9.41 8.67 5.60
C LEU A 125 10.29 7.42 5.76
N PHE A 126 11.14 7.36 6.79
CA PHE A 126 12.16 6.34 6.97
C PHE A 126 11.87 5.35 8.11
N ARG A 127 11.02 5.73 9.07
CA ARG A 127 10.79 4.96 10.31
C ARG A 127 9.34 4.56 10.53
N ASN A 128 8.38 5.31 10.00
CA ASN A 128 6.95 5.08 10.25
C ASN A 128 6.10 5.64 9.09
N ASN A 129 6.04 4.89 7.99
CA ASN A 129 5.27 5.25 6.80
C ASN A 129 4.19 4.18 6.54
N CYS A 130 3.41 4.37 5.47
CA CYS A 130 2.32 3.47 5.10
C CYS A 130 2.78 2.03 4.81
N GLU A 131 3.96 1.83 4.23
CA GLU A 131 4.52 0.49 3.97
C GLU A 131 4.94 -0.21 5.28
N HIS A 132 5.52 0.54 6.22
CA HIS A 132 5.84 0.02 7.56
C HIS A 132 4.57 -0.43 8.31
N LEU A 133 3.48 0.33 8.20
CA LEU A 133 2.19 -0.06 8.78
C LEU A 133 1.70 -1.36 8.13
N ALA A 134 1.61 -1.40 6.81
CA ALA A 134 1.05 -2.54 6.07
C ALA A 134 1.84 -3.84 6.34
N THR A 135 3.17 -3.76 6.32
CA THR A 135 4.05 -4.90 6.62
C THR A 135 3.96 -5.34 8.08
N TYR A 136 3.81 -4.40 9.04
CA TYR A 136 3.59 -4.77 10.43
C TYR A 136 2.25 -5.49 10.64
N VAL A 137 1.18 -5.01 10.02
CA VAL A 137 -0.13 -5.65 10.13
C VAL A 137 -0.08 -7.08 9.56
N ARG A 138 0.43 -7.26 8.35
CA ARG A 138 0.49 -8.59 7.71
C ARG A 138 1.48 -9.53 8.38
N TYR A 139 2.71 -9.08 8.69
CA TYR A 139 3.82 -9.97 9.10
C TYR A 139 4.31 -9.77 10.54
N GLY A 140 3.78 -8.79 11.28
CA GLY A 140 4.28 -8.42 12.61
C GLY A 140 5.62 -7.68 12.58
N ARG A 141 6.16 -7.37 11.40
CA ARG A 141 7.48 -6.74 11.19
C ARG A 141 7.37 -5.52 10.29
N ARG A 142 7.84 -4.37 10.78
CA ARG A 142 7.90 -3.12 10.02
C ARG A 142 9.00 -3.18 8.98
N ARG A 143 8.64 -3.04 7.70
CA ARG A 143 9.58 -2.94 6.59
C ARG A 143 9.10 -1.93 5.56
N SER A 144 10.03 -1.14 5.03
CA SER A 144 9.78 -0.27 3.89
C SER A 144 10.94 -0.36 2.91
N VAL A 145 10.62 -0.66 1.65
CA VAL A 145 11.58 -0.75 0.55
C VAL A 145 11.12 -0.04 -0.71
N GLN A 146 9.83 0.36 -0.79
CA GLN A 146 9.27 1.10 -1.94
C GLN A 146 9.64 0.42 -3.28
N ARG A 147 9.40 -0.90 -3.39
CA ARG A 147 9.89 -1.72 -4.52
C ARG A 147 9.40 -1.14 -5.86
N GLY A 148 10.31 -1.01 -6.83
CA GLY A 148 9.97 -0.55 -8.18
C GLY A 148 9.67 0.94 -8.31
N THR A 149 10.04 1.77 -7.32
CA THR A 149 9.91 3.23 -7.38
C THR A 149 11.27 3.92 -7.35
N VAL A 150 11.29 5.21 -7.71
CA VAL A 150 12.47 6.07 -7.55
C VAL A 150 12.92 6.10 -6.08
N GLY A 151 11.96 6.28 -5.16
CA GLY A 151 12.23 6.26 -3.72
C GLY A 151 12.87 4.96 -3.23
N GLY A 152 12.46 3.79 -3.76
CA GLY A 152 13.06 2.51 -3.42
C GLY A 152 14.49 2.34 -3.94
N PHE A 153 14.81 2.90 -5.11
CA PHE A 153 16.19 2.93 -5.61
C PHE A 153 17.10 3.77 -4.71
N VAL A 154 16.67 5.00 -4.38
CA VAL A 154 17.39 5.90 -3.47
C VAL A 154 17.59 5.24 -2.11
N TRP A 155 16.56 4.57 -1.58
CA TRP A 155 16.64 3.87 -0.29
C TRP A 155 17.64 2.72 -0.28
N ARG A 156 17.71 1.92 -1.35
CA ARG A 156 18.69 0.85 -1.49
C ARG A 156 20.11 1.41 -1.47
N TRP A 157 20.35 2.49 -2.22
CA TRP A 157 21.64 3.18 -2.23
C TRP A 157 22.00 3.77 -0.88
N TYR A 158 21.08 4.49 -0.23
CA TYR A 158 21.27 5.04 1.12
C TYR A 158 21.65 3.94 2.12
N ARG A 159 20.96 2.80 2.11
CA ARG A 159 21.28 1.67 3.00
C ARG A 159 22.65 1.06 2.71
N LYS A 160 23.06 0.97 1.44
CA LYS A 160 24.39 0.51 1.04
C LYS A 160 25.46 1.48 1.54
N LEU A 161 25.31 2.77 1.28
CA LEU A 161 26.24 3.82 1.73
C LEU A 161 26.33 3.89 3.25
N ARG A 162 25.21 3.78 3.98
CA ARG A 162 25.22 3.77 5.46
C ARG A 162 25.97 2.59 6.05
N ARG A 163 25.98 1.43 5.37
CA ARG A 163 26.77 0.26 5.78
C ARG A 163 28.26 0.46 5.52
N LEU A 164 28.61 1.18 4.45
CA LEU A 164 29.99 1.42 4.04
C LEU A 164 30.65 2.58 4.78
N LEU A 165 29.93 3.67 5.06
CA LEU A 165 30.49 4.95 5.52
C LEU A 165 30.20 5.26 7.01
N GLY A 166 29.46 4.41 7.71
CA GLY A 166 29.03 4.70 9.09
C GLY A 166 28.03 5.86 9.20
N LYS A 167 27.48 6.07 10.41
CA LYS A 167 26.27 6.90 10.64
C LYS A 167 26.43 8.42 10.41
N ARG A 168 27.65 8.97 10.22
CA ARG A 168 27.92 10.40 10.49
C ARG A 168 27.94 11.37 9.28
N SER A 169 27.97 10.93 8.02
CA SER A 169 28.30 11.85 6.92
C SER A 169 27.47 11.71 5.63
N LEU A 170 26.13 11.87 5.69
CA LEU A 170 25.30 11.74 4.48
C LEU A 170 24.19 12.79 4.30
N PHE A 171 24.01 13.73 5.24
CA PHE A 171 22.87 14.68 5.18
C PHE A 171 23.04 15.78 4.11
N ARG A 172 24.28 16.05 3.65
CA ARG A 172 24.59 17.23 2.83
C ARG A 172 24.64 17.02 1.31
N TYR A 173 24.54 15.78 0.81
CA TYR A 173 24.67 15.48 -0.63
C TYR A 173 23.32 15.42 -1.39
N PHE A 174 22.19 15.52 -0.69
CA PHE A 174 20.90 15.00 -1.16
C PHE A 174 20.10 15.84 -2.17
N PHE A 175 20.57 17.03 -2.60
CA PHE A 175 19.76 17.93 -3.45
C PHE A 175 20.34 18.32 -4.81
N SER A 176 21.50 17.80 -5.25
CA SER A 176 22.14 18.30 -6.48
C SER A 176 22.03 17.42 -7.73
N LYS A 177 21.54 16.18 -7.66
CA LYS A 177 21.51 15.30 -8.84
C LYS A 177 20.27 14.42 -8.94
N THR A 178 19.28 14.86 -9.71
CA THR A 178 18.32 13.96 -10.36
C THR A 178 18.98 13.32 -11.58
N PRO A 179 18.89 11.99 -11.81
CA PRO A 179 19.38 11.40 -13.04
C PRO A 179 18.49 11.86 -14.21
N ASN A 180 19.13 12.29 -15.30
CA ASN A 180 18.47 12.59 -16.55
C ASN A 180 18.22 11.26 -17.28
N TYR A 181 16.96 10.86 -17.42
CA TYR A 181 16.58 9.72 -18.26
C TYR A 181 16.01 10.27 -19.56
N GLU A 182 16.85 10.32 -20.60
CA GLU A 182 16.40 10.53 -21.96
C GLU A 182 15.66 9.27 -22.43
N ASN A 183 14.33 9.35 -22.48
CA ASN A 183 13.50 8.41 -23.23
C ASN A 183 12.70 9.22 -24.26
N ILE A 184 13.33 9.39 -25.43
CA ILE A 184 12.80 10.15 -26.58
C ILE A 184 11.42 9.61 -27.03
N SER A 185 11.12 8.33 -26.79
CA SER A 185 9.84 7.70 -27.14
C SER A 185 8.61 8.12 -26.30
N CYS A 186 8.80 8.58 -25.05
CA CYS A 186 7.67 8.85 -24.14
C CYS A 186 7.05 10.25 -24.32
N LYS A 187 7.84 11.21 -24.81
CA LYS A 187 7.44 12.62 -24.96
C LYS A 187 6.41 12.79 -26.09
N GLU A 188 6.51 11.98 -27.14
CA GLU A 188 5.56 11.95 -28.26
C GLU A 188 4.22 11.32 -27.91
N LEU A 189 4.21 10.25 -27.11
CA LEU A 189 2.98 9.60 -26.65
C LEU A 189 2.15 10.49 -25.71
N CYS A 190 2.78 11.33 -24.90
CA CYS A 190 2.05 12.26 -24.02
C CYS A 190 1.58 13.54 -24.73
N ARG A 191 2.22 13.99 -25.82
CA ARG A 191 1.71 15.11 -26.63
C ARG A 191 0.40 14.77 -27.33
N ARG A 192 0.24 13.54 -27.86
CA ARG A 192 -0.97 13.13 -28.60
C ARG A 192 -2.24 12.98 -27.74
N LYS A 193 -2.12 12.92 -26.41
CA LYS A 193 -3.26 12.69 -25.50
C LYS A 193 -3.72 13.97 -24.78
N PHE A 194 -2.91 15.03 -24.81
CA PHE A 194 -3.15 16.27 -24.06
C PHE A 194 -2.76 17.54 -24.86
N GLY A 195 -2.52 17.40 -26.16
CA GLY A 195 -2.25 18.49 -27.10
C GLY A 195 -3.31 18.53 -28.17
#